data_AF-A0A0U2ILG8-F1
#
_entry.id   AF-A0A0U2ILG8-F1
#
_cell.length_a   1.000
_cell.length_b   1.000
_cell.length_c   1.000
_cell.angle_alpha   90.00
_cell.angle_beta   90.00
_cell.angle_gamma   90.00
#
_symmetry.space_group_name_H-M   'P 1'
#
loop_
_entity.id
_entity.type
_entity.pdbx_description
1 polymer ?
#
loop_
_entity_poly.entity_id
_entity_poly.type
_entity_poly.pdbx_seq_one_letter_code
_entity_poly.pdbx_strand_id
1 'polypeptide(L)'
;MDIQIVKSGMTYSKEDGYVGHVQFTCEGHQAPYEITFHSKNAKEWMYSLNFAKESGPEQEILSLEEILEEDDELFDRLVNEAQSKLESGQS
;
A
#
# COMPACT_ATOMS: atom_id res chain seq x y z
N MET A 1 14.60 3.26 3.01
CA MET A 1 13.85 4.45 2.56
C MET A 1 12.88 4.85 3.67
N ASP A 2 12.71 6.14 3.97
CA ASP A 2 11.68 6.56 4.93
C ASP A 2 10.34 6.77 4.22
N ILE A 3 9.27 6.19 4.77
CA ILE A 3 7.92 6.26 4.24
C ILE A 3 6.99 6.82 5.30
N GLN A 4 6.27 7.87 4.91
CA GLN A 4 5.25 8.52 5.72
C GLN A 4 3.86 8.20 5.15
N ILE A 5 3.06 7.49 5.92
CA ILE A 5 1.69 7.15 5.55
C ILE A 5 0.80 8.37 5.71
N VAL A 6 0.10 8.73 4.65
CA VAL A 6 -0.84 9.85 4.59
C VAL A 6 -2.26 9.37 4.86
N LYS A 7 -2.64 8.23 4.28
CA LYS A 7 -3.96 7.64 4.42
C LYS A 7 -3.86 6.13 4.28
N SER A 8 -4.63 5.40 5.06
CA SER A 8 -4.81 3.97 4.85
C SER A 8 -6.26 3.57 5.06
N GLY A 9 -6.64 2.45 4.48
CA GLY A 9 -7.95 1.86 4.66
C GLY A 9 -7.96 0.43 4.15
N MET A 10 -8.86 -0.38 4.70
CA MET A 10 -9.06 -1.76 4.29
C MET A 10 -10.55 -2.06 4.38
N THR A 11 -11.02 -2.78 3.37
CA THR A 11 -12.40 -3.26 3.32
C THR A 11 -12.39 -4.76 3.10
N TYR A 12 -13.41 -5.45 3.62
CA TYR A 12 -13.60 -6.87 3.38
C TYR A 12 -14.99 -7.13 2.81
N SER A 13 -15.05 -7.90 1.73
CA SER A 13 -16.29 -8.37 1.12
C SER A 13 -16.18 -9.85 0.75
N LYS A 14 -17.31 -10.58 0.75
CA LYS A 14 -17.33 -12.01 0.36
C LYS A 14 -16.92 -12.25 -1.10
N GLU A 15 -17.19 -11.28 -1.97
CA GLU A 15 -16.89 -11.36 -3.40
C GLU A 15 -15.42 -10.99 -3.68
N ASP A 16 -14.97 -9.86 -3.13
CA ASP A 16 -13.63 -9.33 -3.44
C ASP A 16 -12.53 -9.86 -2.51
N GLY A 17 -12.87 -10.25 -1.28
CA GLY A 17 -11.92 -10.54 -0.23
C GLY A 17 -11.52 -9.26 0.51
N TYR A 18 -10.26 -9.19 0.93
CA TYR A 18 -9.64 -8.02 1.53
C TYR A 18 -9.10 -7.10 0.43
N VAL A 19 -9.52 -5.84 0.47
CA VAL A 19 -9.04 -4.77 -0.40
C VAL A 19 -8.52 -3.63 0.46
N GLY A 20 -7.19 -3.51 0.49
CA GLY A 20 -6.46 -2.49 1.22
C GLY A 20 -6.01 -1.37 0.29
N HIS A 21 -5.92 -0.16 0.80
CA HIS A 21 -5.28 0.95 0.12
C HIS A 21 -4.44 1.73 1.12
N VAL A 22 -3.22 2.09 0.71
CA VAL A 22 -2.34 2.96 1.49
C VAL A 22 -1.80 4.03 0.56
N GLN A 23 -2.02 5.29 0.94
CA GLN A 23 -1.38 6.44 0.32
C GLN A 23 -0.24 6.90 1.22
N PHE A 24 0.94 7.07 0.64
CA PHE A 24 2.15 7.43 1.37
C PHE A 24 3.08 8.30 0.53
N THR A 25 4.02 8.96 1.20
CA THR A 25 5.10 9.72 0.57
C THR A 25 6.42 9.11 0.98
N CYS A 26 7.37 9.07 0.04
CA CYS A 26 8.73 8.62 0.34
C CYS A 26 9.68 9.81 0.42
N GLU A 27 10.59 9.78 1.38
CA GLU A 27 11.62 10.82 1.48
C GLU A 27 12.48 10.86 0.21
N GLY A 28 12.61 12.06 -0.37
CA GLY A 28 13.39 12.28 -1.59
C GLY A 28 12.61 12.11 -2.90
N HIS A 29 11.38 11.58 -2.85
CA HIS A 29 10.54 11.43 -4.05
C HIS A 29 9.57 12.60 -4.22
N GLN A 30 9.26 12.95 -5.47
CA GLN A 30 8.49 14.17 -5.76
C GLN A 30 6.98 14.00 -5.60
N ALA A 31 6.47 12.78 -5.82
CA ALA A 31 5.03 12.50 -5.86
C ALA A 31 4.59 11.51 -4.76
N PRO A 32 3.36 11.63 -4.25
CA PRO A 32 2.77 10.62 -3.37
C PRO A 32 2.40 9.36 -4.15
N TYR A 33 2.50 8.21 -3.48
CA TYR A 33 2.16 6.90 -4.00
C TYR A 33 0.87 6.39 -3.40
N GLU A 34 0.18 5.55 -4.17
CA GLU A 34 -0.95 4.75 -3.71
C GLU A 34 -0.65 3.29 -4.04
N ILE A 35 -0.63 2.46 -2.99
CA ILE A 35 -0.58 1.01 -3.13
C ILE A 35 -1.94 0.44 -2.77
N THR A 36 -2.45 -0.44 -3.63
CA THR A 36 -3.67 -1.20 -3.40
C THR A 36 -3.32 -2.64 -3.16
N PHE A 37 -3.79 -3.23 -2.07
CA PHE A 37 -3.59 -4.61 -1.69
C PHE A 37 -4.86 -5.42 -1.93
N HIS A 38 -4.74 -6.61 -2.50
CA HIS A 38 -5.84 -7.55 -2.67
C HIS A 38 -5.46 -8.92 -2.11
N SER A 39 -6.33 -9.50 -1.30
CA SER A 39 -6.18 -10.87 -0.81
C SER A 39 -7.52 -11.55 -0.63
N LYS A 40 -7.63 -12.83 -1.03
CA LYS A 40 -8.84 -13.63 -0.76
C LYS A 40 -8.88 -14.20 0.66
N ASN A 41 -7.72 -14.40 1.29
CA ASN A 41 -7.59 -15.19 2.50
C ASN A 41 -6.73 -14.53 3.61
N ALA A 42 -6.27 -13.29 3.38
CA ALA A 42 -5.32 -12.56 4.24
C ALA A 42 -3.97 -13.28 4.46
N LYS A 43 -3.63 -14.26 3.62
CA LYS A 43 -2.35 -14.98 3.64
C LYS A 43 -1.49 -14.64 2.43
N GLU A 44 -2.11 -14.52 1.28
CA GLU A 44 -1.44 -14.20 0.01
C GLU A 44 -1.96 -12.84 -0.46
N TRP A 45 -1.05 -11.89 -0.61
CA TRP A 45 -1.38 -10.52 -0.98
C TRP A 45 -0.81 -10.24 -2.37
N MET A 46 -1.68 -9.77 -3.26
CA MET A 46 -1.28 -9.10 -4.49
C MET A 46 -1.32 -7.60 -4.23
N TYR A 47 -0.49 -6.84 -4.93
CA TYR A 47 -0.53 -5.39 -4.86
C TYR A 47 -0.53 -4.74 -6.24
N SER A 48 -0.88 -3.47 -6.27
CA SER A 48 -0.70 -2.59 -7.42
C SER A 48 -0.25 -1.23 -6.92
N LEU A 49 0.88 -0.75 -7.42
CA LEU A 49 1.46 0.54 -7.05
C LEU A 49 1.21 1.57 -8.15
N ASN A 50 0.76 2.76 -7.77
CA ASN A 50 0.51 3.87 -8.69
C ASN A 50 0.90 5.20 -8.03
N PHE A 51 1.02 6.26 -8.84
CA PHE A 51 1.06 7.61 -8.31
C PHE A 51 -0.34 8.05 -7.86
N ALA A 52 -0.46 8.58 -6.64
CA ALA A 52 -1.76 8.87 -6.02
C ALA A 52 -2.47 10.13 -6.57
N LYS A 53 -1.72 11.08 -7.15
CA LYS A 53 -2.28 12.36 -7.61
C LYS A 53 -1.75 12.77 -8.98
N GLU A 54 -0.44 12.92 -9.07
CA GLU A 54 0.28 13.39 -10.25
C GLU A 54 1.33 12.37 -10.63
N SER A 55 1.49 12.13 -11.92
CA SER A 55 2.54 11.23 -12.43
C SER A 55 3.90 11.76 -12.00
N GLY A 56 4.67 10.93 -11.30
CA GLY A 56 6.07 11.18 -11.01
C GLY A 56 6.99 10.55 -12.07
N PRO A 57 8.32 10.70 -11.91
CA PRO A 57 9.30 10.06 -12.77
C PRO A 57 9.22 8.52 -12.65
N GLU A 58 9.21 7.84 -13.81
CA GLU A 58 9.10 6.37 -13.89
C GLU A 58 10.19 5.65 -13.09
N GLN A 59 11.40 6.21 -13.02
CA GLN A 59 12.49 5.62 -12.24
C GLN A 59 12.18 5.53 -10.75
N GLU A 60 11.45 6.50 -10.18
CA GLU A 60 11.12 6.50 -8.75
C GLU A 60 10.10 5.41 -8.41
N ILE A 61 9.08 5.21 -9.26
CA ILE A 61 8.10 4.14 -9.03
C ILE A 61 8.73 2.77 -9.24
N LEU A 62 9.56 2.58 -10.27
CA LEU A 62 10.28 1.33 -10.50
C LEU A 62 11.20 0.97 -9.33
N SER A 63 11.98 1.93 -8.82
CA SER A 63 12.82 1.68 -7.64
C SER A 63 11.99 1.36 -6.39
N LEU A 64 10.80 1.95 -6.24
CA LEU A 64 9.91 1.61 -5.15
C LEU A 64 9.28 0.22 -5.32
N GLU A 65 8.94 -0.19 -6.54
CA GLU A 65 8.49 -1.55 -6.85
C GLU A 65 9.56 -2.58 -6.48
N GLU A 66 10.82 -2.37 -6.92
CA GLU A 66 11.94 -3.26 -6.57
C GLU A 66 12.12 -3.36 -5.04
N ILE A 67 12.05 -2.24 -4.33
CA ILE A 67 12.13 -2.24 -2.86
C ILE A 67 10.97 -3.04 -2.24
N LEU A 68 9.74 -2.90 -2.73
CA LEU A 68 8.59 -3.64 -2.20
C LEU A 68 8.69 -5.16 -2.45
N GLU A 69 9.36 -5.57 -3.53
CA GLU A 69 9.63 -6.98 -3.82
C GLU A 69 10.77 -7.56 -2.98
N GLU A 70 11.79 -6.76 -2.64
CA GLU A 70 12.95 -7.23 -1.86
C GLU A 70 12.79 -7.04 -0.34
N ASP A 71 12.00 -6.05 0.10
CA ASP A 71 11.84 -5.66 1.51
C ASP A 71 10.46 -6.11 2.05
N ASP A 72 10.40 -7.39 2.44
CA ASP A 72 9.21 -8.01 3.07
C ASP A 72 8.74 -7.24 4.32
N GLU A 73 9.66 -6.62 5.08
CA GLU A 73 9.30 -5.85 6.28
C GLU A 73 8.53 -4.58 5.92
N LEU A 74 8.97 -3.87 4.87
CA LEU A 74 8.25 -2.72 4.36
C LEU A 74 6.87 -3.11 3.82
N PHE A 75 6.81 -4.19 3.03
CA PHE A 75 5.55 -4.67 2.47
C PHE A 75 4.56 -5.04 3.58
N ASP A 76 4.99 -5.85 4.55
CA ASP A 76 4.16 -6.28 5.69
C ASP A 76 3.72 -5.08 6.54
N ARG A 77 4.58 -4.08 6.74
CA ARG A 77 4.22 -2.83 7.43
C ARG A 77 3.07 -2.12 6.72
N LEU A 78 3.09 -1.99 5.39
CA LEU A 78 2.01 -1.32 4.65
C LEU A 78 0.70 -2.12 4.70
N VAL A 79 0.77 -3.45 4.59
CA VAL A 79 -0.39 -4.33 4.73
C VAL A 79 -1.00 -4.23 6.13
N ASN A 80 -0.17 -4.27 7.18
CA ASN A 80 -0.62 -4.11 8.57
C ASN A 80 -1.27 -2.75 8.82
N GLU A 81 -0.70 -1.67 8.27
CA GLU A 81 -1.27 -0.32 8.39
C GLU A 81 -2.64 -0.19 7.71
N ALA A 82 -2.87 -0.93 6.62
CA ALA A 82 -4.19 -1.03 6.02
C ALA A 82 -5.14 -1.89 6.88
N GLN A 83 -4.70 -3.07 7.32
CA GLN A 83 -5.50 -3.99 8.14
C GLN A 83 -5.97 -3.35 9.46
N SER A 84 -5.12 -2.57 10.13
CA SER A 84 -5.46 -1.82 11.36
C SER A 84 -6.69 -0.91 11.19
N LYS A 85 -6.96 -0.44 9.97
CA LYS A 85 -8.15 0.38 9.67
C LYS A 85 -9.42 -0.43 9.46
N LEU A 86 -9.32 -1.71 9.10
CA LEU A 86 -10.47 -2.60 9.01
C LEU A 86 -11.12 -2.78 10.39
N GLU A 87 -10.31 -2.96 11.43
CA GLU A 87 -10.78 -3.16 12.81
C GLU A 87 -11.37 -1.86 13.41
N SER A 88 -10.82 -0.71 13.01
CA SER A 88 -11.30 0.61 13.44
C SER A 88 -12.65 1.03 12.82
N GLY A 89 -13.12 0.31 11.79
CA GLY A 89 -14.41 0.54 11.13
C GLY A 89 -15.61 -0.14 11.82
N GLN A 90 -15.39 -0.84 12.93
CA GLN A 90 -16.42 -1.39 13.79
C GLN A 90 -16.54 -0.56 15.08
N SER A 91 -17.18 0.60 15.00
CA SER A 91 -17.60 1.39 16.18
C SER A 91 -18.98 1.99 15.95
#